data_AF-A0A7C3YPV6-F1
#
_entry.id   AF-A0A7C3YPV6-F1
#
_cell.length_a   1.000
_cell.length_b   1.000
_cell.length_c   1.000
_cell.angle_alpha   90.00
_cell.angle_beta   90.00
_cell.angle_gamma   90.00
#
_symmetry.space_group_name_H-M   'P 1'
#
loop_
_entity.id
_entity.type
_entity.pdbx_description
1 polymer ?
#
loop_
_entity_poly.entity_id
_entity_poly.type
_entity_poly.pdbx_seq_one_letter_code
_entity_poly.pdbx_strand_id
1 'polypeptide(L)'
;MDKQRATVYGVLALACGLVAWKAPMLGLVGILAIPAWYLTARSWRGPGLVPGLSLAVALGAGWAAEWMLRLPHFSITGQVTVAHPEPLVVHSWVTLERLSNPANQVARMGLVLGAVAGLVVTSRKSRGRAKHDADHVHGLAVVRNPAKGTSRLASDGDIAHIAAFGPPREEPFGGGIVVGRSRCRLVRIQPGKGLPPLPGHVCVVAGTGAGKSYSFVSPNIIAAVCAKESLVLTDPKGELACTFAPWLRARGYQVYVLNLAYPQWGDRWNPVQECHNDEEITAFATAVVNNAAKDNSGYFLAKEIQLLKAIIYLLRGDFPPE
;
A
#
# COMPACT_ATOMS: atom_id res chain seq x y z
N MET A 1 7.80 15.89 -32.58
CA MET A 1 6.44 16.46 -32.63
C MET A 1 6.21 16.94 -34.05
N ASP A 2 5.19 16.42 -34.71
CA ASP A 2 4.96 16.59 -36.16
C ASP A 2 4.68 18.06 -36.52
N LYS A 3 5.30 18.60 -37.58
CA LYS A 3 5.17 20.03 -37.96
C LYS A 3 3.70 20.41 -38.17
N GLN A 4 2.90 19.51 -38.74
CA GLN A 4 1.46 19.72 -38.91
C GLN A 4 0.69 19.84 -37.59
N ARG A 5 1.08 19.10 -36.55
CA ARG A 5 0.43 19.20 -35.24
C ARG A 5 0.73 20.53 -34.57
N ALA A 6 1.95 21.05 -34.71
CA ALA A 6 2.31 22.36 -34.17
C ALA A 6 1.49 23.50 -34.79
N THR A 7 1.25 23.47 -36.11
CA THR A 7 0.41 24.45 -36.80
C THR A 7 -1.05 24.36 -36.34
N VAL A 8 -1.60 23.16 -36.20
CA VAL A 8 -2.98 22.95 -35.73
C VAL A 8 -3.17 23.44 -34.29
N TYR A 9 -2.22 23.16 -33.39
CA TYR A 9 -2.28 23.68 -32.01
C TYR A 9 -2.10 25.19 -31.95
N GLY A 10 -1.26 25.78 -32.81
CA GLY A 10 -1.09 27.24 -32.91
C GLY A 10 -2.37 27.95 -33.36
N VAL A 11 -3.07 27.40 -34.36
CA VAL A 11 -4.36 27.94 -34.85
C VAL A 11 -5.45 27.80 -33.80
N LEU A 12 -5.54 26.64 -33.11
CA LEU A 12 -6.49 26.44 -32.02
C LEU A 12 -6.22 27.37 -30.83
N ALA A 13 -4.96 27.61 -30.48
CA ALA A 13 -4.59 28.54 -29.41
C ALA A 13 -4.97 29.99 -29.76
N LEU A 14 -4.75 30.42 -31.01
CA LEU A 14 -5.17 31.73 -31.50
C LEU A 14 -6.70 31.88 -31.52
N ALA A 15 -7.43 30.86 -31.97
CA ALA A 15 -8.90 30.86 -31.95
C ALA A 15 -9.45 30.91 -30.51
N CYS A 16 -8.88 30.13 -29.58
CA CYS A 16 -9.23 30.19 -28.16
C CYS A 16 -8.87 31.54 -27.52
N GLY A 17 -7.74 32.15 -27.91
CA GLY A 17 -7.34 33.49 -27.46
C GLY A 17 -8.30 34.58 -27.93
N LEU A 18 -8.76 34.51 -29.19
CA LEU A 18 -9.77 35.41 -29.75
C LEU A 18 -11.14 35.26 -29.06
N VAL A 19 -11.53 34.03 -28.74
CA VAL A 19 -12.76 33.77 -27.96
C VAL A 19 -12.61 34.28 -26.53
N ALA A 20 -11.47 34.08 -25.87
CA ALA A 20 -11.22 34.62 -24.53
C ALA A 20 -11.21 36.16 -24.50
N TRP A 21 -10.81 36.81 -25.60
CA TRP A 21 -10.82 38.27 -25.74
C TRP A 21 -12.24 38.84 -25.89
N LYS A 22 -13.08 38.24 -26.73
CA LYS A 22 -14.47 38.69 -26.95
C LYS A 22 -15.46 38.16 -25.89
N ALA A 23 -15.12 37.06 -25.24
CA ALA A 23 -16.00 36.29 -24.37
C ALA A 23 -15.21 35.69 -23.17
N PRO A 24 -14.73 36.54 -22.25
CA PRO A 24 -13.81 36.14 -21.17
C PRO A 24 -14.37 35.05 -20.25
N MET A 25 -15.68 35.02 -20.00
CA MET A 25 -16.28 33.96 -19.18
C MET A 25 -16.30 32.60 -19.86
N LEU A 26 -16.49 32.54 -21.19
CA LEU A 26 -16.36 31.29 -21.95
C LEU A 26 -14.91 30.82 -22.00
N GLY A 27 -13.95 31.76 -22.07
CA GLY A 27 -12.53 31.48 -21.92
C GLY A 27 -12.21 30.82 -20.58
N LEU A 28 -12.77 31.32 -19.48
CA LEU A 28 -12.58 30.78 -18.12
C LEU A 28 -13.18 29.37 -17.98
N VAL A 29 -14.40 29.13 -18.49
CA VAL A 29 -15.02 27.79 -18.53
C VAL A 29 -14.17 26.82 -19.36
N GLY A 30 -13.64 27.28 -20.50
CA GLY A 30 -12.72 26.51 -21.34
C GLY A 30 -11.43 26.13 -20.61
N ILE A 31 -10.82 27.08 -19.88
CA ILE A 31 -9.62 26.83 -19.06
C ILE A 31 -9.91 25.77 -17.98
N LEU A 32 -11.07 25.83 -17.33
CA LEU A 32 -11.48 24.82 -16.32
C LEU A 32 -11.82 23.45 -16.93
N ALA A 33 -12.19 23.39 -18.21
CA ALA A 33 -12.44 22.14 -18.92
C ALA A 33 -11.16 21.40 -19.35
N ILE A 34 -10.03 22.10 -19.51
CA ILE A 34 -8.74 21.49 -19.88
C ILE A 34 -8.24 20.47 -18.84
N PRO A 35 -8.19 20.79 -17.52
CA PRO A 35 -7.85 19.82 -16.49
C PRO A 35 -8.83 18.63 -16.47
N ALA A 36 -10.13 18.88 -16.68
CA ALA A 36 -11.14 17.82 -16.74
C ALA A 36 -10.89 16.84 -17.90
N TRP A 37 -10.50 17.34 -19.07
CA TRP A 37 -10.12 16.51 -20.22
C TRP A 37 -8.88 15.65 -19.91
N TYR A 38 -7.86 16.24 -19.31
CA TYR A 38 -6.64 15.54 -18.90
C TYR A 38 -6.94 14.45 -17.86
N LEU A 39 -7.76 14.77 -16.85
CA LEU A 39 -8.18 13.85 -15.80
C LEU A 39 -9.01 12.68 -16.33
N THR A 40 -9.76 12.84 -17.42
CA THR A 40 -10.54 11.75 -18.04
C THR A 40 -9.81 10.95 -19.11
N ALA A 41 -8.47 10.95 -19.10
CA ALA A 41 -7.65 10.25 -20.07
C ALA A 41 -8.02 10.58 -21.53
N ARG A 42 -8.29 11.87 -21.79
CA ARG A 42 -8.68 12.40 -23.11
C ARG A 42 -10.03 11.91 -23.66
N SER A 43 -10.89 11.34 -22.82
CA SER A 43 -12.27 11.03 -23.20
C SER A 43 -13.11 12.31 -23.37
N TRP A 44 -13.95 12.37 -24.40
CA TRP A 44 -14.84 13.52 -24.67
C TRP A 44 -15.94 13.72 -23.61
N ARG A 45 -16.19 12.73 -22.75
CA ARG A 45 -17.23 12.82 -21.71
C ARG A 45 -16.87 13.75 -20.54
N GLY A 46 -15.59 13.92 -20.23
CA GLY A 46 -15.10 14.84 -19.18
C GLY A 46 -15.24 16.32 -19.53
N PRO A 47 -14.66 16.79 -20.65
CA PRO A 47 -14.76 18.19 -21.07
C PRO A 47 -16.16 18.59 -21.51
N GLY A 48 -17.09 17.65 -21.76
CA GLY A 48 -18.50 17.98 -21.99
C GLY A 48 -19.30 18.27 -20.71
N LEU A 49 -18.89 17.70 -19.57
CA LEU A 49 -19.58 17.89 -18.29
C LEU A 49 -19.36 19.28 -17.69
N VAL A 50 -18.16 19.85 -17.85
CA VAL A 50 -17.83 21.20 -17.35
C VAL A 50 -18.69 22.31 -18.01
N PRO A 51 -18.73 22.44 -19.36
CA PRO A 51 -19.58 23.42 -20.04
C PRO A 51 -21.08 23.11 -19.89
N GLY A 52 -21.45 21.83 -19.83
CA GLY A 52 -22.83 21.41 -19.60
C GLY A 52 -23.35 21.83 -18.22
N LEU A 53 -22.57 21.61 -17.17
CA LEU A 53 -22.95 21.99 -15.81
C LEU A 53 -22.89 23.51 -15.60
N SER A 54 -21.92 24.21 -16.20
CA SER A 54 -21.88 25.68 -16.15
C SER A 54 -23.10 26.32 -16.78
N LEU A 55 -23.54 25.82 -17.94
CA LEU A 55 -24.72 26.36 -18.62
C LEU A 55 -26.01 26.04 -17.86
N ALA A 56 -26.15 24.81 -17.34
CA ALA A 56 -27.31 24.41 -16.55
C ALA A 56 -27.46 25.23 -15.26
N VAL A 57 -26.36 25.47 -14.53
CA VAL A 57 -26.37 26.26 -13.30
C VAL A 57 -26.63 27.75 -13.62
N ALA A 58 -26.06 28.28 -14.70
CA ALA A 58 -26.31 29.66 -15.11
C ALA A 58 -27.76 29.94 -15.51
N LEU A 59 -28.35 29.06 -16.33
CA LEU A 59 -29.75 29.15 -16.73
C LEU A 59 -30.68 28.97 -15.52
N GLY A 60 -30.43 27.96 -14.69
CA GLY A 60 -31.24 27.72 -13.49
C GLY A 60 -31.19 28.86 -12.48
N ALA A 61 -30.00 29.41 -12.21
CA ALA A 61 -29.84 30.51 -11.27
C ALA A 61 -30.39 31.83 -11.83
N GLY A 62 -30.24 32.09 -13.13
CA GLY A 62 -30.83 33.24 -13.81
C GLY A 62 -32.36 33.21 -13.78
N TRP A 63 -32.96 32.06 -14.11
CA TRP A 63 -34.41 31.90 -14.12
C TRP A 63 -35.02 31.94 -12.71
N ALA A 64 -34.33 31.35 -11.73
CA ALA A 64 -34.73 31.44 -10.32
C ALA A 64 -34.67 32.89 -9.81
N ALA A 65 -33.63 33.65 -10.16
CA ALA A 65 -33.51 35.05 -9.78
C ALA A 65 -34.58 35.93 -10.46
N GLU A 66 -34.85 35.72 -11.76
CA GLU A 66 -35.95 36.40 -12.47
C GLU A 66 -37.31 36.10 -11.81
N TRP A 67 -37.55 34.83 -11.44
CA TRP A 67 -38.78 34.42 -10.77
C TRP A 67 -38.90 35.04 -9.37
N MET A 68 -37.82 35.04 -8.59
CA MET A 68 -37.79 35.69 -7.27
C MET A 68 -38.08 37.19 -7.35
N LEU A 69 -37.55 37.88 -8.35
CA LEU A 69 -37.80 39.32 -8.55
C LEU A 69 -39.26 39.63 -8.95
N ARG A 70 -39.99 38.65 -9.50
CA ARG A 70 -41.43 38.77 -9.82
C ARG A 70 -42.34 38.48 -8.64
N LEU A 71 -41.80 37.95 -7.54
CA LEU A 71 -42.60 37.76 -6.33
C LEU A 71 -42.96 39.14 -5.73
N PRO A 72 -44.18 39.31 -5.21
CA PRO A 72 -44.57 40.55 -4.56
C PRO A 72 -43.73 40.78 -3.30
N HIS A 73 -42.98 41.88 -3.27
CA HIS A 73 -42.21 42.27 -2.11
C HIS A 73 -43.04 43.23 -1.26
N PHE A 74 -43.22 42.91 0.03
CA PHE A 74 -43.93 43.76 0.97
C PHE A 74 -42.97 44.84 1.51
N SER A 75 -43.24 46.09 1.17
CA SER A 75 -42.52 47.23 1.76
C SER A 75 -43.04 47.52 3.17
N ILE A 76 -42.16 48.02 4.05
CA ILE A 76 -42.50 48.43 5.42
C ILE A 76 -43.59 49.53 5.44
N THR A 77 -43.79 50.22 4.33
CA THR A 77 -44.82 51.23 4.07
C THR A 77 -46.16 50.69 3.56
N GLY A 78 -46.34 49.36 3.46
CA GLY A 78 -47.63 48.74 3.13
C GLY A 78 -48.01 48.74 1.64
N GLN A 79 -47.12 49.19 0.74
CA GLN A 79 -47.32 49.08 -0.70
C GLN A 79 -46.70 47.79 -1.25
N VAL A 80 -47.49 47.05 -2.05
CA VAL A 80 -47.03 45.89 -2.83
C VAL A 80 -46.42 46.40 -4.13
N THR A 81 -45.09 46.36 -4.24
CA THR A 81 -44.39 46.68 -5.48
C THR A 81 -44.07 45.39 -6.22
N VAL A 82 -44.62 45.22 -7.42
CA VAL A 82 -44.20 44.17 -8.36
C VAL A 82 -43.11 44.74 -9.25
N ALA A 83 -41.89 44.24 -9.13
CA ALA A 83 -40.83 44.62 -10.04
C ALA A 83 -41.10 43.99 -11.42
N HIS A 84 -40.88 44.76 -12.49
CA HIS A 84 -40.83 44.22 -13.86
C HIS A 84 -39.36 43.99 -14.23
N PRO A 85 -38.77 42.81 -13.93
CA PRO A 85 -37.39 42.55 -14.27
C PRO A 85 -37.22 42.53 -15.80
N GLU A 86 -36.15 43.18 -16.27
CA GLU A 86 -35.71 43.07 -17.66
C GLU A 86 -35.44 41.60 -18.01
N PRO A 87 -35.71 41.19 -19.27
CA PRO A 87 -35.50 39.81 -19.69
C PRO A 87 -34.04 39.39 -19.56
N LEU A 88 -33.81 38.10 -19.35
CA LEU A 88 -32.48 37.51 -19.29
C LEU A 88 -31.77 37.68 -20.64
N VAL A 89 -30.61 38.34 -20.64
CA VAL A 89 -29.80 38.55 -21.84
C VAL A 89 -28.57 37.64 -21.77
N VAL A 90 -28.65 36.46 -22.38
CA VAL A 90 -27.60 35.42 -22.30
C VAL A 90 -26.23 35.90 -22.78
N HIS A 91 -26.18 36.77 -23.80
CA HIS A 91 -24.92 37.34 -24.30
C HIS A 91 -24.19 38.18 -23.24
N SER A 92 -24.95 38.82 -22.35
CA SER A 92 -24.40 39.69 -21.29
C SER A 92 -23.70 38.90 -20.18
N TRP A 93 -23.95 37.58 -20.07
CA TRP A 93 -23.32 36.73 -19.06
C TRP A 93 -21.87 36.41 -19.41
N VAL A 94 -21.53 36.57 -20.68
CA VAL A 94 -20.24 36.16 -21.24
C VAL A 94 -19.21 37.31 -21.27
N THR A 95 -19.70 38.56 -21.21
CA THR A 95 -18.88 39.79 -21.21
C THR A 95 -18.46 40.19 -19.78
N LEU A 96 -17.48 41.09 -19.67
CA LEU A 96 -17.05 41.68 -18.38
C LEU A 96 -17.77 43.00 -18.04
N GLU A 97 -18.74 43.40 -18.87
CA GLU A 97 -19.48 44.64 -18.65
C GLU A 97 -20.26 44.60 -17.34
N ARG A 98 -20.41 45.76 -16.70
CA ARG A 98 -21.14 45.89 -15.45
C ARG A 98 -22.63 45.69 -15.72
N LEU A 99 -23.17 44.58 -15.22
CA LEU A 99 -24.59 44.26 -15.32
C LEU A 99 -25.36 45.04 -14.25
N SER A 100 -26.36 45.80 -14.65
CA SER A 100 -27.32 46.45 -13.73
C SER A 100 -28.36 45.47 -13.20
N ASN A 101 -28.74 44.47 -14.00
CA ASN A 101 -29.78 43.50 -13.67
C ASN A 101 -29.24 42.40 -12.71
N PRO A 102 -29.83 42.26 -11.49
CA PRO A 102 -29.41 41.25 -10.52
C PRO A 102 -29.57 39.80 -11.03
N ALA A 103 -30.57 39.52 -11.87
CA ALA A 103 -30.76 38.17 -12.42
C ALA A 103 -29.64 37.77 -13.39
N ASN A 104 -29.15 38.72 -14.20
CA ASN A 104 -28.00 38.50 -15.09
C ASN A 104 -26.68 38.37 -14.31
N GLN A 105 -26.53 39.06 -13.17
CA GLN A 105 -25.36 38.91 -12.28
C GLN A 105 -25.31 37.50 -11.67
N VAL A 106 -26.44 37.01 -11.16
CA VAL A 106 -26.56 35.67 -10.58
C VAL A 106 -26.32 34.59 -11.64
N ALA A 107 -26.84 34.77 -12.86
CA ALA A 107 -26.58 33.85 -13.98
C ALA A 107 -25.08 33.80 -14.35
N ARG A 108 -24.39 34.94 -14.37
CA ARG A 108 -22.93 35.03 -14.61
C ARG A 108 -22.14 34.31 -13.51
N MET A 109 -22.51 34.48 -12.24
CA MET A 109 -21.91 33.71 -11.13
C MET A 109 -22.17 32.21 -11.28
N GLY A 110 -23.37 31.83 -11.74
CA GLY A 110 -23.75 30.45 -12.03
C GLY A 110 -22.87 29.77 -13.07
N LEU A 111 -22.40 30.49 -14.10
CA LEU A 111 -21.45 29.95 -15.10
C LEU A 111 -20.14 29.50 -14.44
N VAL A 112 -19.57 30.35 -13.58
CA VAL A 112 -18.30 30.06 -12.91
C VAL A 112 -18.47 28.94 -11.89
N LEU A 113 -19.51 29.01 -11.06
CA LEU A 113 -19.80 27.98 -10.05
C LEU A 113 -20.09 26.62 -10.67
N GLY A 114 -20.86 26.56 -11.76
CA GLY A 114 -21.12 25.32 -12.46
C GLY A 114 -19.87 24.74 -13.15
N ALA A 115 -18.96 25.57 -13.66
CA ALA A 115 -17.70 25.08 -14.21
C ALA A 115 -16.78 24.48 -13.12
N VAL A 116 -16.69 25.13 -11.96
CA VAL A 116 -15.95 24.62 -10.80
C VAL A 116 -16.57 23.31 -10.29
N ALA A 117 -17.88 23.25 -10.14
CA ALA A 117 -18.59 22.04 -9.73
C ALA A 117 -18.39 20.89 -10.74
N GLY A 118 -18.43 21.19 -12.05
CA GLY A 118 -18.17 20.21 -13.11
C GLY A 118 -16.75 19.63 -13.02
N LEU A 119 -15.75 20.46 -12.72
CA LEU A 119 -14.37 20.02 -12.49
C LEU A 119 -14.24 19.15 -11.23
N VAL A 120 -14.92 19.51 -10.14
CA VAL A 120 -14.94 18.73 -8.89
C VAL A 120 -15.59 17.35 -9.11
N VAL A 121 -16.72 17.29 -9.82
CA VAL A 121 -17.39 16.02 -10.14
C VAL A 121 -16.49 15.15 -11.03
N THR A 122 -15.86 15.75 -12.03
CA THR A 122 -14.97 15.03 -12.96
C THR A 122 -13.72 14.50 -12.26
N SER A 123 -13.11 15.29 -11.37
CA SER A 123 -11.94 14.86 -10.59
C SER A 123 -12.27 13.74 -9.60
N ARG A 124 -13.45 13.75 -8.97
CA ARG A 124 -13.92 12.64 -8.12
C ARG A 124 -14.16 11.36 -8.93
N LYS A 125 -14.77 11.46 -10.11
CA LYS A 125 -15.08 10.30 -10.96
C LYS A 125 -13.83 9.69 -11.63
N SER A 126 -12.83 10.51 -11.94
CA SER A 126 -11.55 10.06 -12.52
C SER A 126 -10.69 9.25 -11.53
N ARG A 127 -10.73 9.58 -10.23
CA ARG A 127 -9.95 8.89 -9.17
C ARG A 127 -10.21 7.38 -9.07
N GLY A 128 -11.29 6.86 -9.64
CA GLY A 128 -11.64 5.43 -9.60
C GLY A 128 -11.20 4.60 -10.82
N ARG A 129 -10.73 5.20 -11.92
CA ARG A 129 -10.70 4.50 -13.23
C ARG A 129 -9.38 3.87 -13.66
N ALA A 130 -8.29 4.07 -12.91
CA ALA A 130 -6.97 3.55 -13.25
C ALA A 130 -6.22 2.97 -12.03
N LYS A 131 -6.95 2.48 -11.03
CA LYS A 131 -6.34 1.89 -9.84
C LYS A 131 -6.42 0.38 -9.91
N HIS A 132 -5.27 -0.27 -10.02
CA HIS A 132 -5.14 -1.65 -9.60
C HIS A 132 -5.21 -1.69 -8.08
N ASP A 133 -6.14 -2.45 -7.53
CA ASP A 133 -6.25 -2.71 -6.10
C ASP A 133 -6.76 -4.14 -5.84
N ALA A 134 -6.97 -4.50 -4.57
CA ALA A 134 -7.43 -5.83 -4.19
C ALA A 134 -8.81 -6.19 -4.77
N ASP A 135 -9.58 -5.18 -5.19
CA ASP A 135 -10.93 -5.32 -5.73
C ASP A 135 -10.98 -5.07 -7.25
N HIS A 136 -9.91 -4.53 -7.87
CA HIS A 136 -9.87 -4.18 -9.29
C HIS A 136 -8.54 -4.54 -9.96
N VAL A 137 -8.59 -5.31 -11.05
CA VAL A 137 -7.44 -5.63 -11.90
C VAL A 137 -7.72 -5.12 -13.31
N HIS A 138 -6.88 -4.23 -13.84
CA HIS A 138 -7.09 -3.54 -15.11
C HIS A 138 -8.43 -2.78 -15.20
N GLY A 139 -8.93 -2.28 -14.06
CA GLY A 139 -10.21 -1.56 -13.98
C GLY A 139 -11.44 -2.47 -14.02
N LEU A 140 -11.27 -3.79 -14.05
CA LEU A 140 -12.34 -4.78 -13.92
C LEU A 140 -12.46 -5.20 -12.45
N ALA A 141 -13.69 -5.23 -11.94
CA ALA A 141 -13.96 -5.69 -10.59
C ALA A 141 -13.64 -7.19 -10.47
N VAL A 142 -12.91 -7.56 -9.43
CA VAL A 142 -12.56 -8.95 -9.16
C VAL A 142 -13.76 -9.68 -8.57
N VAL A 143 -13.99 -10.91 -9.01
CA VAL A 143 -15.13 -11.74 -8.60
C VAL A 143 -15.05 -12.02 -7.09
N ARG A 144 -16.13 -11.70 -6.36
CA ARG A 144 -16.23 -11.89 -4.91
C ARG A 144 -16.81 -13.25 -4.49
N ASN A 145 -17.17 -14.10 -5.45
CA ASN A 145 -17.77 -15.41 -5.20
C ASN A 145 -16.69 -16.51 -5.08
N PRO A 146 -16.56 -17.20 -3.92
CA PRO A 146 -15.62 -18.29 -3.73
C PRO A 146 -15.78 -19.46 -4.72
N ALA A 147 -17.00 -19.69 -5.21
CA ALA A 147 -17.34 -20.82 -6.08
C ALA A 147 -16.69 -20.75 -7.48
N LYS A 148 -16.12 -19.61 -7.88
CA LYS A 148 -15.46 -19.43 -9.17
C LYS A 148 -13.93 -19.46 -9.10
N GLY A 149 -13.38 -19.87 -7.95
CA GLY A 149 -11.94 -19.79 -7.66
C GLY A 149 -11.56 -18.34 -7.34
N THR A 150 -11.06 -18.10 -6.13
CA THR A 150 -10.63 -16.77 -5.72
C THR A 150 -9.27 -16.44 -6.32
N SER A 151 -9.24 -16.07 -7.59
CA SER A 151 -8.05 -15.56 -8.30
C SER A 151 -7.65 -14.14 -7.87
N ARG A 152 -8.18 -13.66 -6.73
CA ARG A 152 -7.90 -12.33 -6.19
C ARG A 152 -6.80 -12.41 -5.14
N LEU A 153 -5.93 -11.41 -5.13
CA LEU A 153 -5.01 -11.21 -4.03
C LEU A 153 -5.80 -10.96 -2.74
N ALA A 154 -5.33 -11.52 -1.64
CA ALA A 154 -5.96 -11.34 -0.35
C ALA A 154 -6.00 -9.84 0.03
N SER A 155 -7.15 -9.39 0.50
CA SER A 155 -7.33 -8.06 1.07
C SER A 155 -6.95 -8.05 2.55
N ASP A 156 -6.80 -6.85 3.12
CA ASP A 156 -6.55 -6.70 4.55
C ASP A 156 -7.63 -7.39 5.40
N GLY A 157 -8.88 -7.42 4.94
CA GLY A 157 -9.99 -8.09 5.64
C GLY A 157 -9.87 -9.62 5.62
N ASP A 158 -9.35 -10.19 4.54
CA ASP A 158 -9.20 -11.64 4.40
C ASP A 158 -8.13 -12.17 5.35
N ILE A 159 -7.06 -11.42 5.56
CA ILE A 159 -5.95 -11.82 6.44
C ILE A 159 -6.07 -11.25 7.86
N ALA A 160 -7.02 -10.36 8.13
CA ALA A 160 -7.14 -9.69 9.44
C ALA A 160 -7.30 -10.67 10.61
N HIS A 161 -7.85 -11.86 10.38
CA HIS A 161 -8.02 -12.90 11.39
C HIS A 161 -6.70 -13.59 11.78
N ILE A 162 -5.65 -13.54 10.95
CA ILE A 162 -4.33 -14.15 11.21
C ILE A 162 -3.18 -13.13 11.25
N ALA A 163 -3.41 -11.91 10.78
CA ALA A 163 -2.39 -10.87 10.64
C ALA A 163 -2.60 -9.72 11.62
N ALA A 164 -1.49 -9.13 12.06
CA ALA A 164 -1.41 -7.83 12.70
C ALA A 164 -0.83 -6.81 11.71
N PHE A 165 -1.33 -5.58 11.78
CA PHE A 165 -0.90 -4.48 10.91
C PHE A 165 -0.13 -3.43 11.69
N GLY A 166 0.97 -2.95 11.11
CA GLY A 166 1.86 -1.96 11.71
C GLY A 166 3.18 -2.55 12.23
N PRO A 167 4.07 -1.70 12.75
CA PRO A 167 5.39 -2.14 13.21
C PRO A 167 5.29 -3.15 14.37
N PRO A 168 6.32 -3.99 14.56
CA PRO A 168 6.49 -4.75 15.80
C PRO A 168 6.45 -3.82 17.02
N ARG A 169 5.94 -4.33 18.14
CA ARG A 169 5.83 -3.59 19.40
C ARG A 169 6.61 -4.30 20.49
N GLU A 170 7.18 -3.53 21.43
CA GLU A 170 7.90 -4.05 22.59
C GLU A 170 6.93 -4.50 23.70
N GLU A 171 5.99 -5.36 23.34
CA GLU A 171 4.93 -5.91 24.20
C GLU A 171 4.93 -7.45 24.05
N PRO A 172 4.42 -8.21 25.05
CA PRO A 172 4.16 -9.63 24.87
C PRO A 172 3.30 -9.86 23.61
N PHE A 173 3.73 -10.74 22.72
CA PHE A 173 3.08 -11.01 21.42
C PHE A 173 3.08 -9.83 20.42
N GLY A 174 3.87 -8.78 20.70
CA GLY A 174 4.03 -7.60 19.86
C GLY A 174 4.82 -7.83 18.57
N GLY A 175 5.52 -8.98 18.45
CA GLY A 175 6.32 -9.41 17.30
C GLY A 175 5.52 -10.12 16.21
N GLY A 176 5.81 -11.38 15.94
CA GLY A 176 5.20 -12.13 14.84
C GLY A 176 5.95 -11.98 13.51
N ILE A 177 5.56 -12.80 12.54
CA ILE A 177 6.36 -13.04 11.34
C ILE A 177 6.09 -11.97 10.30
N VAL A 178 7.07 -11.12 10.04
CA VAL A 178 6.98 -10.04 9.05
C VAL A 178 7.00 -10.66 7.65
N VAL A 179 5.88 -10.54 6.93
CA VAL A 179 5.73 -11.10 5.57
C VAL A 179 5.78 -10.04 4.47
N GLY A 180 5.59 -8.76 4.82
CA GLY A 180 5.68 -7.68 3.84
C GLY A 180 4.94 -6.42 4.25
N ARG A 181 4.45 -5.68 3.25
CA ARG A 181 3.80 -4.38 3.42
C ARG A 181 2.52 -4.28 2.58
N SER A 182 1.39 -3.95 3.22
CA SER A 182 0.10 -3.65 2.56
C SER A 182 -0.32 -2.21 2.88
N ARG A 183 -0.69 -1.42 1.86
CA ARG A 183 -1.16 -0.02 2.02
C ARG A 183 -0.28 0.82 2.97
N CYS A 184 1.03 0.73 2.78
CA CYS A 184 2.05 1.39 3.61
C CYS A 184 2.15 0.93 5.08
N ARG A 185 1.49 -0.16 5.45
CA ARG A 185 1.58 -0.77 6.78
C ARG A 185 2.30 -2.11 6.69
N LEU A 186 3.17 -2.39 7.66
CA LEU A 186 3.77 -3.71 7.79
C LEU A 186 2.69 -4.74 8.08
N VAL A 187 2.82 -5.91 7.48
CA VAL A 187 1.94 -7.07 7.70
C VAL A 187 2.75 -8.13 8.43
N ARG A 188 2.25 -8.51 9.61
CA ARG A 188 2.85 -9.52 10.47
C ARG A 188 1.87 -10.65 10.68
N ILE A 189 2.26 -11.88 10.37
CA ILE A 189 1.45 -13.06 10.69
C ILE A 189 1.65 -13.39 12.16
N GLN A 190 0.54 -13.62 12.85
CA GLN A 190 0.49 -13.99 14.26
C GLN A 190 -0.06 -15.42 14.33
N PRO A 191 0.81 -16.45 14.42
CA PRO A 191 0.38 -17.85 14.35
C PRO A 191 -0.72 -18.21 15.36
N GLY A 192 -0.64 -17.66 16.57
CA GLY A 192 -1.63 -17.86 17.64
C GLY A 192 -2.93 -17.06 17.53
N LYS A 193 -3.06 -16.15 16.54
CA LYS A 193 -4.26 -15.30 16.39
C LYS A 193 -5.41 -16.03 15.68
N GLY A 194 -5.09 -16.91 14.72
CA GLY A 194 -6.07 -17.68 13.98
C GLY A 194 -6.68 -18.81 14.81
N LEU A 195 -7.94 -19.18 14.52
CA LEU A 195 -8.56 -20.41 15.00
C LEU A 195 -8.89 -21.31 13.80
N PRO A 196 -8.27 -22.50 13.68
CA PRO A 196 -7.20 -23.04 14.53
C PRO A 196 -5.88 -22.23 14.41
N PRO A 197 -4.95 -22.35 15.38
CA PRO A 197 -3.64 -21.73 15.28
C PRO A 197 -2.89 -22.17 14.03
N LEU A 198 -2.21 -21.24 13.38
CA LEU A 198 -1.39 -21.55 12.21
C LEU A 198 -0.03 -22.12 12.63
N PRO A 199 0.56 -23.01 11.83
CA PRO A 199 1.98 -23.34 11.96
C PRO A 199 2.85 -22.08 11.79
N GLY A 200 3.85 -21.92 12.66
CA GLY A 200 4.75 -20.75 12.66
C GLY A 200 5.89 -20.79 11.65
N HIS A 201 5.86 -21.70 10.68
CA HIS A 201 6.94 -21.88 9.71
C HIS A 201 6.67 -21.10 8.42
N VAL A 202 7.72 -20.49 7.85
CA VAL A 202 7.65 -19.74 6.59
C VAL A 202 8.73 -20.21 5.64
N CYS A 203 8.33 -20.49 4.39
CA CYS A 203 9.24 -20.77 3.29
C CYS A 203 9.39 -19.51 2.43
N VAL A 204 10.63 -19.07 2.22
CA VAL A 204 10.95 -17.89 1.40
C VAL A 204 11.78 -18.32 0.20
N VAL A 205 11.21 -18.14 -0.99
CA VAL A 205 11.87 -18.44 -2.27
C VAL A 205 12.28 -17.13 -2.93
N ALA A 206 13.58 -16.95 -3.19
CA ALA A 206 14.07 -15.85 -4.00
C ALA A 206 15.42 -16.16 -4.63
N GLY A 207 15.72 -15.54 -5.77
CA GLY A 207 17.02 -15.61 -6.42
C GLY A 207 18.14 -14.97 -5.59
N THR A 208 19.40 -15.22 -5.96
CA THR A 208 20.56 -14.52 -5.42
C THR A 208 20.46 -13.02 -5.75
N GLY A 209 20.77 -12.15 -4.80
CA GLY A 209 20.66 -10.70 -4.98
C GLY A 209 19.24 -10.11 -4.84
N ALA A 210 18.20 -10.94 -4.67
CA ALA A 210 16.82 -10.47 -4.51
C ALA A 210 16.52 -9.79 -3.15
N GLY A 211 17.53 -9.61 -2.30
CA GLY A 211 17.39 -8.96 -1.00
C GLY A 211 16.76 -9.82 0.09
N LYS A 212 16.92 -11.15 0.08
CA LYS A 212 16.37 -12.04 1.13
C LYS A 212 16.79 -11.63 2.55
N SER A 213 18.08 -11.40 2.77
CA SER A 213 18.63 -10.99 4.07
C SER A 213 18.06 -9.64 4.54
N TYR A 214 17.95 -8.67 3.62
CA TYR A 214 17.50 -7.31 3.91
C TYR A 214 15.97 -7.21 4.08
N SER A 215 15.20 -7.82 3.18
CA SER A 215 13.75 -7.64 3.09
C SER A 215 12.96 -8.62 3.96
N PHE A 216 13.56 -9.76 4.34
CA PHE A 216 12.88 -10.77 5.16
C PHE A 216 13.60 -11.08 6.46
N VAL A 217 14.89 -11.46 6.42
CA VAL A 217 15.60 -11.91 7.63
C VAL A 217 15.76 -10.78 8.65
N SER A 218 16.28 -9.63 8.20
CA SER A 218 16.55 -8.47 9.07
C SER A 218 15.30 -7.94 9.78
N PRO A 219 14.15 -7.70 9.10
CA PRO A 219 12.91 -7.31 9.78
C PRO A 219 12.40 -8.36 10.77
N ASN A 220 12.59 -9.66 10.49
CA ASN A 220 12.16 -10.72 11.39
C ASN A 220 13.06 -10.84 12.63
N ILE A 221 14.38 -10.59 12.52
CA ILE A 221 15.27 -10.44 13.68
C ILE A 221 14.76 -9.33 14.60
N ILE A 222 14.43 -8.17 14.03
CA ILE A 222 13.90 -7.04 14.80
C ILE A 222 12.55 -7.38 15.43
N ALA A 223 11.65 -8.03 14.70
CA ALA A 223 10.35 -8.42 15.20
C ALA A 223 10.43 -9.43 16.36
N ALA A 224 11.33 -10.41 16.27
CA ALA A 224 11.60 -11.38 17.32
C ALA A 224 12.15 -10.70 18.59
N VAL A 225 13.08 -9.75 18.43
CA VAL A 225 13.63 -8.98 19.56
C VAL A 225 12.56 -8.12 20.23
N CYS A 226 11.67 -7.49 19.47
CA CYS A 226 10.53 -6.76 20.04
C CYS A 226 9.62 -7.67 20.88
N ALA A 227 9.46 -8.94 20.49
CA ALA A 227 8.72 -9.95 21.26
C ALA A 227 9.56 -10.61 22.38
N LYS A 228 10.82 -10.23 22.56
CA LYS A 228 11.77 -10.85 23.50
C LYS A 228 11.96 -12.36 23.25
N GLU A 229 11.90 -12.79 21.99
CA GLU A 229 12.09 -14.18 21.59
C GLU A 229 13.58 -14.52 21.50
N SER A 230 13.92 -15.79 21.75
CA SER A 230 15.25 -16.34 21.47
C SER A 230 15.46 -16.50 19.97
N LEU A 231 16.68 -16.23 19.48
CA LEU A 231 17.01 -16.31 18.06
C LEU A 231 18.08 -17.36 17.81
N VAL A 232 17.86 -18.20 16.79
CA VAL A 232 18.87 -19.08 16.21
C VAL A 232 18.99 -18.74 14.73
N LEU A 233 20.17 -18.28 14.31
CA LEU A 233 20.40 -17.75 12.95
C LEU A 233 21.48 -18.57 12.26
N THR A 234 21.19 -19.06 11.06
CA THR A 234 22.20 -19.66 10.18
C THR A 234 22.75 -18.59 9.25
N ASP A 235 24.04 -18.30 9.38
CA ASP A 235 24.70 -17.22 8.65
C ASP A 235 25.95 -17.71 7.91
N PRO A 236 25.80 -18.26 6.69
CA PRO A 236 26.93 -18.79 5.92
C PRO A 236 28.00 -17.75 5.56
N LYS A 237 27.66 -16.44 5.62
CA LYS A 237 28.56 -15.35 5.21
C LYS A 237 29.11 -14.54 6.40
N GLY A 238 28.54 -14.70 7.59
CA GLY A 238 28.85 -13.88 8.76
C GLY A 238 28.27 -12.44 8.71
N GLU A 239 27.44 -12.11 7.72
CA GLU A 239 26.91 -10.75 7.55
C GLU A 239 25.90 -10.37 8.64
N LEU A 240 25.09 -11.34 9.07
CA LEU A 240 24.08 -11.16 10.11
C LEU A 240 24.75 -11.03 11.47
N ALA A 241 25.74 -11.88 11.77
CA ALA A 241 26.49 -11.80 13.02
C ALA A 241 27.20 -10.45 13.16
N CYS A 242 27.93 -10.01 12.13
CA CYS A 242 28.62 -8.71 12.13
C CYS A 242 27.66 -7.53 12.29
N THR A 243 26.48 -7.59 11.66
CA THR A 243 25.51 -6.49 11.69
C THR A 243 24.70 -6.44 12.98
N PHE A 244 24.19 -7.59 13.44
CA PHE A 244 23.20 -7.65 14.52
C PHE A 244 23.80 -7.98 15.88
N ALA A 245 24.96 -8.64 16.00
CA ALA A 245 25.50 -9.01 17.30
C ALA A 245 25.73 -7.80 18.24
N PRO A 246 26.32 -6.67 17.79
CA PRO A 246 26.48 -5.49 18.65
C PRO A 246 25.12 -4.92 19.10
N TRP A 247 24.15 -4.89 18.19
CA TRP A 247 22.81 -4.39 18.48
C TRP A 247 22.03 -5.30 19.43
N LEU A 248 22.12 -6.61 19.26
CA LEU A 248 21.50 -7.62 20.14
C LEU A 248 22.06 -7.53 21.55
N ARG A 249 23.39 -7.41 21.70
CA ARG A 249 24.03 -7.21 23.02
C ARG A 249 23.54 -5.92 23.69
N ALA A 250 23.43 -4.83 22.93
CA ALA A 250 22.86 -3.58 23.45
C ALA A 250 21.39 -3.69 23.87
N ARG A 251 20.65 -4.65 23.31
CA ARG A 251 19.27 -5.01 23.71
C ARG A 251 19.21 -6.02 24.87
N GLY A 252 20.35 -6.41 25.45
CA GLY A 252 20.43 -7.32 26.60
C GLY A 252 20.47 -8.81 26.24
N TYR A 253 20.65 -9.17 24.96
CA TYR A 253 20.80 -10.56 24.56
C TYR A 253 22.22 -11.06 24.82
N GLN A 254 22.32 -12.31 25.27
CA GLN A 254 23.56 -13.09 25.19
C GLN A 254 23.71 -13.61 23.76
N VAL A 255 24.80 -13.24 23.10
CA VAL A 255 25.04 -13.55 21.69
C VAL A 255 26.25 -14.48 21.58
N TYR A 256 25.98 -15.71 21.16
CA TYR A 256 26.98 -16.74 20.89
C TYR A 256 27.11 -16.99 19.39
N VAL A 257 28.34 -17.21 18.93
CA VAL A 257 28.70 -17.48 17.53
C VAL A 257 29.35 -18.86 17.45
N LEU A 258 28.65 -19.80 16.81
CA LEU A 258 29.19 -21.10 16.46
C LEU A 258 29.81 -21.04 15.06
N ASN A 259 31.12 -20.79 15.00
CA ASN A 259 31.87 -20.78 13.74
C ASN A 259 32.58 -22.13 13.52
N LEU A 260 32.02 -22.98 12.66
CA LEU A 260 32.58 -24.29 12.34
C LEU A 260 33.77 -24.23 11.35
N ALA A 261 33.91 -23.15 10.59
CA ALA A 261 35.00 -22.98 9.64
C ALA A 261 36.28 -22.45 10.31
N TYR A 262 36.11 -21.51 11.24
CA TYR A 262 37.19 -20.90 12.02
C TYR A 262 36.81 -20.88 13.50
N PRO A 263 37.00 -22.01 14.23
CA PRO A 263 36.60 -22.15 15.62
C PRO A 263 37.20 -21.09 16.57
N GLN A 264 38.38 -20.56 16.23
CA GLN A 264 39.04 -19.49 16.98
C GLN A 264 38.29 -18.15 16.93
N TRP A 265 37.35 -17.98 16.00
CA TRP A 265 36.51 -16.78 15.85
C TRP A 265 35.08 -17.01 16.34
N GLY A 266 34.83 -18.08 17.10
CA GLY A 266 33.55 -18.37 17.73
C GLY A 266 33.70 -18.68 19.21
N ASP A 267 32.57 -18.92 19.88
CA ASP A 267 32.54 -19.21 21.32
C ASP A 267 32.99 -20.63 21.66
N ARG A 268 33.17 -21.49 20.63
CA ARG A 268 33.42 -22.93 20.73
C ARG A 268 32.27 -23.65 21.45
N TRP A 269 32.04 -24.91 21.07
CA TRP A 269 30.98 -25.70 21.68
C TRP A 269 31.38 -27.16 21.65
N ASN A 270 31.21 -27.83 22.80
CA ASN A 270 31.46 -29.25 22.91
C ASN A 270 30.12 -30.01 23.02
N PRO A 271 29.59 -30.56 21.92
CA PRO A 271 28.30 -31.26 21.95
C PRO A 271 28.32 -32.52 22.83
N VAL A 272 29.49 -33.10 23.11
CA VAL A 272 29.60 -34.29 23.96
C VAL A 272 29.26 -33.97 25.41
N GLN A 273 29.52 -32.73 25.87
CA GLN A 273 29.18 -32.29 27.22
C GLN A 273 27.68 -32.04 27.42
N GLU A 274 26.96 -31.71 26.35
CA GLU A 274 25.50 -31.48 26.38
C GLU A 274 24.69 -32.78 26.42
N CYS A 275 25.32 -33.93 26.14
CA CYS A 275 24.62 -35.21 26.12
C CYS A 275 24.55 -35.77 27.54
N HIS A 276 23.49 -35.46 28.29
CA HIS A 276 23.32 -35.82 29.70
C HIS A 276 22.81 -37.25 29.93
N ASN A 277 22.03 -37.80 29.01
CA ASN A 277 21.42 -39.13 29.10
C ASN A 277 21.66 -39.97 27.83
N ASP A 278 21.28 -41.25 27.90
CA ASP A 278 21.45 -42.21 26.81
C ASP A 278 20.69 -41.80 25.54
N GLU A 279 19.52 -41.18 25.70
CA GLU A 279 18.70 -40.68 24.61
C GLU A 279 19.41 -39.55 23.85
N GLU A 280 20.00 -38.59 24.56
CA GLU A 280 20.75 -37.47 24.00
C GLU A 280 22.05 -37.93 23.33
N ILE A 281 22.79 -38.84 23.95
CA ILE A 281 23.98 -39.47 23.33
C ILE A 281 23.58 -40.15 22.02
N THR A 282 22.45 -40.88 22.03
CA THR A 282 21.94 -41.57 20.84
C THR A 282 21.49 -40.58 19.77
N ALA A 283 20.77 -39.53 20.15
CA ALA A 283 20.28 -38.49 19.24
C ALA A 283 21.45 -37.74 18.60
N PHE A 284 22.46 -37.36 19.38
CA PHE A 284 23.67 -36.72 18.88
C PHE A 284 24.44 -37.62 17.92
N ALA A 285 24.74 -38.87 18.31
CA ALA A 285 25.47 -39.80 17.45
C ALA A 285 24.72 -40.06 16.14
N THR A 286 23.40 -40.23 16.20
CA THR A 286 22.54 -40.42 15.04
C THR A 286 22.55 -39.18 14.14
N ALA A 287 22.44 -37.98 14.72
CA ALA A 287 22.46 -36.73 13.97
C ALA A 287 23.80 -36.52 13.25
N VAL A 288 24.93 -36.77 13.90
CA VAL A 288 26.26 -36.62 13.28
C VAL A 288 26.44 -37.61 12.13
N VAL A 289 26.17 -38.90 12.37
CA VAL A 289 26.38 -39.94 11.35
C VAL A 289 25.45 -39.72 10.15
N ASN A 290 24.17 -39.43 10.36
CA ASN A 290 23.22 -39.21 9.26
C ASN A 290 23.54 -37.97 8.43
N ASN A 291 24.10 -36.90 9.02
CA ASN A 291 24.48 -35.71 8.26
C ASN A 291 25.82 -35.88 7.54
N ALA A 292 26.66 -36.85 7.95
CA ALA A 292 27.91 -37.18 7.28
C ALA A 292 27.74 -38.26 6.18
N ALA A 293 26.72 -39.11 6.31
CA ALA A 293 26.48 -40.21 5.39
C ALA A 293 26.03 -39.72 3.99
N LYS A 294 26.56 -40.34 2.95
CA LYS A 294 26.07 -40.17 1.57
C LYS A 294 24.83 -41.03 1.29
N ASP A 295 24.74 -42.19 1.94
CA ASP A 295 23.62 -43.13 1.86
C ASP A 295 23.04 -43.37 3.25
N ASN A 296 21.75 -43.10 3.42
CA ASN A 296 21.06 -43.13 4.73
C ASN A 296 20.47 -44.50 5.10
N SER A 297 20.84 -45.56 4.40
CA SER A 297 20.31 -46.91 4.64
C SER A 297 21.42 -47.94 4.57
N GLY A 298 21.81 -48.51 5.71
CA GLY A 298 22.80 -49.58 5.71
C GLY A 298 23.10 -50.15 7.09
N TYR A 299 23.51 -51.41 7.11
CA TYR A 299 24.08 -52.09 8.28
C TYR A 299 25.25 -51.31 8.90
N PHE A 300 26.09 -50.72 8.05
CA PHE A 300 27.25 -49.92 8.48
C PHE A 300 26.86 -48.65 9.23
N LEU A 301 25.79 -47.97 8.81
CA LEU A 301 25.30 -46.76 9.47
C LEU A 301 24.87 -47.04 10.92
N ALA A 302 24.17 -48.16 11.14
CA ALA A 302 23.80 -48.58 12.50
C ALA A 302 25.04 -48.91 13.35
N LYS A 303 26.08 -49.51 12.76
CA LYS A 303 27.34 -49.83 13.47
C LYS A 303 28.17 -48.58 13.76
N GLU A 304 28.20 -47.60 12.88
CA GLU A 304 28.84 -46.30 13.09
C GLU A 304 28.18 -45.54 14.24
N ILE A 305 26.85 -45.51 14.28
CA ILE A 305 26.12 -44.90 15.41
C ILE A 305 26.47 -45.63 16.71
N GLN A 306 26.47 -46.97 16.73
CA GLN A 306 26.83 -47.75 17.92
C GLN A 306 28.27 -47.47 18.38
N LEU A 307 29.21 -47.37 17.45
CA LEU A 307 30.61 -47.07 17.75
C LEU A 307 30.76 -45.66 18.33
N LEU A 308 30.16 -44.65 17.69
CA LEU A 308 30.23 -43.27 18.17
C LEU A 308 29.59 -43.12 19.55
N LYS A 309 28.45 -43.79 19.80
CA LYS A 309 27.86 -43.89 21.13
C LYS A 309 28.84 -44.46 22.15
N ALA A 310 29.47 -45.61 21.86
CA ALA A 310 30.42 -46.25 22.77
C ALA A 310 31.60 -45.34 23.12
N ILE A 311 32.12 -44.58 22.15
CA ILE A 311 33.19 -43.60 22.39
C ILE A 311 32.71 -42.47 23.30
N ILE A 312 31.50 -41.95 23.08
CA ILE A 312 30.93 -40.90 23.94
C ILE A 312 30.73 -41.41 25.37
N TYR A 313 30.25 -42.65 25.54
CA TYR A 313 30.14 -43.27 26.85
C TYR A 313 31.49 -43.38 27.56
N LEU A 314 32.52 -43.83 26.85
CA LEU A 314 33.87 -43.93 27.39
C LEU A 314 34.37 -42.56 27.84
N LEU A 315 34.22 -41.52 26.99
CA LEU A 315 34.62 -40.16 27.32
C LEU A 315 33.89 -39.63 28.55
N ARG A 316 32.59 -39.90 28.70
CA ARG A 316 31.82 -39.42 29.86
C ARG A 316 32.09 -40.21 31.14
N GLY A 317 32.35 -41.51 31.03
CA GLY A 317 32.61 -42.38 32.18
C GLY A 317 34.01 -42.19 32.75
N ASP A 318 35.02 -42.20 31.89
CA ASP A 318 36.43 -42.24 32.30
C ASP A 318 37.10 -40.86 32.29
N PHE A 319 36.51 -39.86 31.61
CA PHE A 319 37.02 -38.49 31.53
C PHE A 319 35.93 -37.47 31.92
N PRO A 320 35.44 -37.49 33.18
CA PRO A 320 34.46 -36.51 33.64
C PRO A 320 35.02 -35.08 33.53
N PRO A 321 34.16 -34.07 33.39
CA PRO A 321 34.57 -32.67 33.33
C PRO A 321 35.38 -32.29 34.58
N GLU A 322 36.46 -31.53 34.38
CA GLU A 322 37.21 -30.86 35.47
C GLU A 322 36.32 -29.89 36.26
#